data_AF-A0A4P7ZWQ8-F1
#
_entry.id   AF-A0A4P7ZWQ8-F1
#
_cell.length_a   1.000
_cell.length_b   1.000
_cell.length_c   1.000
_cell.angle_alpha   90.00
_cell.angle_beta   90.00
_cell.angle_gamma   90.00
#
_symmetry.space_group_name_H-M   'P 1'
#
loop_
_entity.id
_entity.type
_entity.pdbx_description
1 polymer ?
#
loop_
_entity_poly.entity_id
_entity_poly.type
_entity_poly.pdbx_seq_one_letter_code
_entity_poly.pdbx_strand_id
1 'polypeptide(L)'
;METPFGVWLPQVTILRSHKLSDAQEAVEAIRQRHCVLLQLDDAAPAEAQRIIDFLSGAVSALDGQVERIGECTFLFAPAGVTLSHS
;
A
#
# COMPACT_ATOMS: atom_id res chain seq x y z
N MET A 1 -5.19 27.19 2.51
CA MET A 1 -4.51 27.76 1.33
C MET A 1 -4.87 26.84 0.18
N GLU A 2 -5.94 27.16 -0.55
CA GLU A 2 -6.40 26.39 -1.70
C GLU A 2 -5.39 26.58 -2.84
N THR A 3 -4.79 25.52 -3.37
CA THR A 3 -3.93 25.62 -4.56
C THR A 3 -4.81 25.66 -5.82
N PRO A 4 -4.31 26.14 -6.98
CA PRO A 4 -5.12 26.33 -8.19
C PRO A 4 -5.69 25.03 -8.80
N PHE A 5 -5.37 23.88 -8.22
CA PHE A 5 -5.69 22.53 -8.72
C PHE A 5 -6.55 21.71 -7.74
N GLY A 6 -7.11 22.32 -6.71
CA GLY A 6 -7.90 21.64 -5.67
C GLY A 6 -7.06 21.17 -4.48
N VAL A 7 -7.74 20.84 -3.38
CA VAL A 7 -7.09 20.37 -2.14
C VAL A 7 -6.61 18.92 -2.33
N TRP A 8 -5.31 18.73 -2.48
CA TRP A 8 -4.70 17.40 -2.38
C TRP A 8 -4.51 17.04 -0.92
N LEU A 9 -5.49 16.34 -0.36
CA LEU A 9 -5.36 15.74 0.96
C LEU A 9 -4.58 14.43 0.83
N PRO A 10 -3.66 14.13 1.76
CA PRO A 10 -3.09 12.79 1.86
C PRO A 10 -4.22 11.76 1.99
N GLN A 11 -4.18 10.72 1.17
CA GLN A 11 -5.15 9.62 1.20
C GLN A 11 -4.46 8.33 1.63
N VAL A 12 -5.14 7.58 2.49
CA VAL A 12 -4.75 6.22 2.89
C VAL A 12 -5.89 5.28 2.48
N THR A 13 -5.56 4.28 1.68
CA THR A 13 -6.48 3.23 1.25
C THR A 13 -6.33 2.04 2.17
N ILE A 14 -7.42 1.60 2.80
CA ILE A 14 -7.43 0.39 3.62
C ILE A 14 -7.96 -0.74 2.76
N LEU A 15 -7.13 -1.74 2.49
CA LEU A 15 -7.46 -2.88 1.66
C LEU A 15 -7.34 -4.17 2.46
N ARG A 16 -8.43 -4.93 2.50
CA ARG A 16 -8.39 -6.32 2.94
C ARG A 16 -8.41 -7.21 1.72
N SER A 17 -7.37 -8.01 1.53
CA SER A 17 -7.22 -8.87 0.36
C SER A 17 -7.02 -10.32 0.78
N HIS A 18 -7.55 -11.23 -0.05
CA HIS A 18 -7.35 -12.67 0.10
C HIS A 18 -6.92 -13.33 -1.23
N LYS A 19 -6.73 -12.53 -2.29
CA LYS A 19 -6.35 -12.96 -3.64
C LYS A 19 -5.45 -11.93 -4.31
N LEU A 20 -4.52 -12.42 -5.11
CA LEU A 20 -3.60 -11.59 -5.88
C LEU A 20 -4.30 -10.59 -6.82
N SER A 21 -5.50 -10.89 -7.33
CA SER A 21 -6.27 -9.98 -8.18
C SER A 21 -6.56 -8.64 -7.50
N ASP A 22 -6.82 -8.64 -6.20
CA ASP A 22 -7.23 -7.46 -5.44
C ASP A 22 -6.01 -6.54 -5.19
N ALA A 23 -4.80 -7.11 -5.24
CA ALA A 23 -3.57 -6.35 -5.11
C ALA A 23 -3.37 -5.34 -6.25
N GLN A 24 -4.05 -5.50 -7.39
CA GLN A 24 -3.99 -4.52 -8.48
C GLN A 24 -4.56 -3.15 -8.07
N GLU A 25 -5.60 -3.13 -7.23
CA GLU A 25 -6.18 -1.90 -6.69
C GLU A 25 -5.19 -1.15 -5.81
N ALA A 26 -4.43 -1.89 -4.99
CA ALA A 26 -3.35 -1.31 -4.19
C ALA A 26 -2.25 -0.70 -5.06
N VAL A 27 -1.85 -1.35 -6.16
CA VAL A 27 -0.87 -0.77 -7.10
C VAL A 27 -1.38 0.54 -7.68
N GLU A 28 -2.65 0.60 -8.11
CA GLU A 28 -3.22 1.81 -8.67
C GLU A 28 -3.29 2.95 -7.63
N ALA A 29 -3.69 2.63 -6.39
CA ALA A 29 -3.69 3.59 -5.29
C ALA A 29 -2.28 4.17 -5.03
N ILE A 30 -1.25 3.31 -5.04
CA ILE A 30 0.14 3.73 -4.84
C ILE A 30 0.63 4.59 -5.99
N ARG A 31 0.27 4.27 -7.25
CA ARG A 31 0.57 5.11 -8.42
C ARG A 31 -0.08 6.49 -8.34
N GLN A 32 -1.25 6.57 -7.72
CA GLN A 32 -1.93 7.82 -7.39
C GLN A 32 -1.34 8.50 -6.14
N ARG A 33 -0.21 8.05 -5.60
CA ARG A 33 0.42 8.62 -4.39
C ARG A 33 -0.45 8.51 -3.13
N HIS A 34 -1.28 7.48 -3.04
CA HIS A 34 -1.99 7.13 -1.82
C HIS A 34 -1.22 6.04 -1.07
N CYS A 35 -1.15 6.14 0.26
CA CYS A 35 -0.65 5.03 1.07
C CYS A 35 -1.67 3.88 1.06
N VAL A 36 -1.21 2.64 1.19
CA VAL A 36 -2.09 1.47 1.29
C VAL A 36 -1.80 0.73 2.58
N LEU A 37 -2.82 0.58 3.42
CA LEU A 37 -2.83 -0.36 4.53
C LEU A 37 -3.45 -1.67 4.06
N LEU A 38 -2.62 -2.70 3.91
CA LEU A 38 -3.04 -4.02 3.48
C LEU A 38 -3.21 -4.94 4.69
N GLN A 39 -4.37 -5.60 4.77
CA GLN A 39 -4.68 -6.66 5.71
C GLN A 39 -4.89 -7.98 4.99
N LEU A 40 -4.23 -9.03 5.47
CA LEU A 40 -4.20 -10.37 4.87
C LEU A 40 -4.71 -11.46 5.83
N ASP A 41 -5.46 -11.09 6.87
CA ASP A 41 -5.93 -12.03 7.91
C ASP A 41 -6.73 -13.22 7.33
N ASP A 42 -7.41 -13.00 6.20
CA ASP A 42 -8.27 -13.98 5.53
C ASP A 42 -7.57 -14.71 4.36
N ALA A 43 -6.29 -14.41 4.09
CA ALA A 43 -5.52 -15.01 3.02
C ALA A 43 -4.81 -16.29 3.47
N ALA A 44 -4.81 -17.34 2.63
CA ALA A 44 -3.96 -18.50 2.87
C ALA A 44 -2.48 -18.06 2.85
N PRO A 45 -1.58 -18.63 3.69
CA PRO A 45 -0.20 -18.16 3.83
C PRO A 45 0.57 -18.04 2.50
N ALA A 46 0.37 -19.00 1.59
CA ALA A 46 0.98 -18.98 0.27
C ALA A 46 0.47 -17.81 -0.60
N GLU A 47 -0.82 -17.50 -0.51
CA GLU A 47 -1.41 -16.39 -1.27
C GLU A 47 -1.03 -15.04 -0.66
N ALA A 48 -1.00 -14.94 0.67
CA ALA A 48 -0.51 -13.77 1.40
C ALA A 48 0.91 -13.39 0.96
N GLN A 49 1.82 -14.37 0.92
CA GLN A 49 3.20 -14.14 0.46
C GLN A 49 3.25 -13.65 -0.99
N ARG A 50 2.45 -14.24 -1.89
CA ARG A 50 2.39 -13.81 -3.30
C ARG A 50 1.89 -12.38 -3.45
N ILE A 51 0.89 -11.98 -2.65
CA ILE A 51 0.38 -10.61 -2.64
C ILE A 51 1.46 -9.64 -2.15
N ILE A 52 2.15 -9.98 -1.06
CA ILE A 52 3.25 -9.16 -0.51
C ILE A 52 4.37 -9.01 -1.53
N ASP A 53 4.83 -10.10 -2.14
CA ASP A 53 5.92 -10.07 -3.12
C ASP A 53 5.56 -9.21 -4.34
N PHE A 54 4.33 -9.35 -4.84
CA PHE A 54 3.82 -8.56 -5.95
C PHE A 54 3.79 -7.06 -5.64
N LEU A 55 3.21 -6.69 -4.49
CA LEU A 55 3.10 -5.29 -4.08
C LEU A 55 4.46 -4.69 -3.72
N SER A 56 5.33 -5.45 -3.07
CA SER A 56 6.68 -5.02 -2.74
C SER A 56 7.49 -4.75 -4.00
N GLY A 57 7.36 -5.60 -5.02
CA GLY A 57 7.98 -5.37 -6.33
C GLY A 57 7.44 -4.11 -7.01
N ALA A 58 6.12 -3.91 -7.00
CA ALA A 58 5.49 -2.73 -7.59
C ALA A 58 5.89 -1.42 -6.89
N VAL A 59 5.88 -1.42 -5.56
CA VAL A 59 6.25 -0.27 -4.72
C VAL A 59 7.72 0.07 -4.86
N SER A 60 8.59 -0.94 -4.88
CA SER A 60 10.04 -0.73 -5.10
C SER A 60 10.32 -0.12 -6.47
N ALA A 61 9.56 -0.51 -7.51
CA ALA A 61 9.68 0.07 -8.84
C ALA A 61 9.16 1.53 -8.93
N LEU A 62 8.40 1.99 -7.93
CA LEU A 62 7.83 3.33 -7.83
C LEU A 62 8.56 4.19 -6.77
N ASP A 63 9.77 3.78 -6.34
CA ASP A 63 10.57 4.43 -5.29
C ASP A 63 9.81 4.61 -3.96
N GLY A 64 8.86 3.71 -3.69
CA GLY A 64 8.09 3.67 -2.46
C GLY A 64 8.73 2.78 -1.39
N GLN A 65 8.05 2.68 -0.25
CA GLN A 65 8.47 1.94 0.93
C GLN A 65 7.39 0.94 1.35
N VAL A 66 7.81 -0.19 1.92
CA VAL A 66 6.93 -1.17 2.55
C VAL A 66 7.35 -1.38 3.99
N GLU A 67 6.38 -1.45 4.89
CA GLU A 67 6.59 -1.70 6.31
C GLU A 67 5.57 -2.71 6.83
N ARG A 68 6.04 -3.71 7.57
CA ARG A 68 5.14 -4.63 8.29
C ARG A 68 4.83 -4.02 9.65
N ILE A 69 3.56 -3.70 9.89
CA ILE A 69 3.10 -3.06 11.13
C ILE A 69 2.30 -4.00 12.04
N GLY A 70 2.08 -5.25 11.61
CA GLY A 70 1.39 -6.29 12.37
C GLY A 70 1.61 -7.68 11.76
N GLU A 71 0.97 -8.71 12.32
CA GLU A 71 1.17 -10.10 11.87
C GLU A 71 0.78 -10.30 10.39
N CYS A 72 -0.40 -9.84 10.00
CA CYS A 72 -0.90 -9.89 8.63
C CYS A 72 -1.19 -8.49 8.05
N THR A 73 -0.53 -7.47 8.60
CA THR A 73 -0.79 -6.06 8.28
C THR A 73 0.46 -5.36 7.76
N PHE A 74 0.35 -4.76 6.58
CA PHE A 74 1.44 -4.11 5.86
C PHE A 74 1.03 -2.70 5.45
N LEU A 75 1.95 -1.75 5.55
CA LEU A 75 1.82 -0.40 5.04
C LEU A 75 2.71 -0.25 3.81
N PHE A 76 2.12 0.17 2.70
CA PHE A 76 2.83 0.56 1.49
C PHE A 76 2.72 2.07 1.33
N ALA A 77 3.86 2.75 1.34
CA ALA A 77 3.96 4.19 1.19
C ALA A 77 4.56 4.53 -0.18
N PRO A 78 3.94 5.40 -0.98
CA PRO A 78 4.50 5.85 -2.25
C PRO A 78 5.69 6.79 -2.04
N ALA A 79 6.43 7.07 -3.12
CA ALA A 79 7.50 8.06 -3.10
C ALA A 79 7.02 9.43 -2.57
N GLY A 80 7.83 10.05 -1.71
CA GLY A 80 7.53 11.35 -1.09
C GLY A 80 6.77 11.24 0.24
N VAL A 81 6.42 10.04 0.70
CA VAL A 81 5.93 9.78 2.06
C VAL A 81 7.06 9.21 2.91
N THR A 82 7.25 9.78 4.10
CA THR A 82 8.22 9.29 5.09
C THR A 82 7.50 8.54 6.20
N LEU A 83 7.95 7.32 6.49
CA LEU A 83 7.51 6.54 7.64
C LEU A 83 8.41 6.82 8.85
N SER A 84 7.82 6.97 10.04
CA SER A 84 8.54 7.27 11.29
C SER A 84 7.91 6.52 12.46
N HIS A 85 8.75 6.04 13.39
CA HIS A 85 8.32 5.35 14.61
C HIS A 85 8.51 6.27 15.83
N SER A 86 7.55 6.24 16.76
CA SER A 86 7.58 6.95 18.05
C SER A 86 7.42 6.00 19.21
#